data_AF-A0A2K3LX22-F1
#
_entry.id   AF-A0A2K3LX22-F1
#
_cell.length_a   1.000
_cell.length_b   1.000
_cell.length_c   1.000
_cell.angle_alpha   90.00
_cell.angle_beta   90.00
_cell.angle_gamma   90.00
#
_symmetry.space_group_name_H-M   'P 1'
#
loop_
_entity.id
_entity.type
_entity.pdbx_description
1 polymer ?
#
loop_
_entity_poly.entity_id
_entity_poly.type
_entity_poly.pdbx_seq_one_letter_code
_entity_poly.pdbx_strand_id
1 'polypeptide(L)'
;MVPLQHYWPIRDNSKCTSLKFAVEWGNNHTHKAQEIGEAGSKFIQEDLDMNNVYNYMFHLLNEYAKLLMFKPTIPRGAVEFCPEKLLSCANGNKRMFMEESMVKVPSDSNPCTIPPPYDPSSLQEFLERKANSTKQVEIWEDEYWQIKEGAIV
;
A
#
# COMPACT_ATOMS: atom_id res chain seq x y z
N MET A 1 6.06 1.34 1.07
CA MET A 1 6.59 -0.02 1.23
C MET A 1 7.74 -0.32 0.25
N VAL A 2 8.74 -1.06 0.74
CA VAL A 2 10.03 -1.34 0.09
C VAL A 2 10.38 -2.82 0.34
N PRO A 3 10.79 -3.59 -0.69
CA PRO A 3 11.20 -5.00 -0.51
C PRO A 3 12.35 -5.13 0.47
N LEU A 4 12.44 -6.26 1.18
CA LEU A 4 13.42 -6.56 2.24
C LEU A 4 13.43 -5.62 3.45
N GLN A 5 12.64 -4.54 3.43
CA GLN A 5 12.42 -3.67 4.58
C GLN A 5 11.03 -3.88 5.17
N HIS A 6 9.99 -3.96 4.33
CA HIS A 6 8.60 -4.04 4.77
C HIS A 6 7.91 -5.35 4.38
N TYR A 7 8.48 -6.08 3.41
CA TYR A 7 7.93 -7.34 2.92
C TYR A 7 8.99 -8.13 2.14
N TRP A 8 8.72 -9.42 1.94
CA TRP A 8 9.50 -10.29 1.06
C TRP A 8 8.88 -10.34 -0.34
N PRO A 9 9.62 -9.99 -1.42
CA PRO A 9 9.09 -10.02 -2.78
C PRO A 9 8.96 -11.47 -3.31
N ILE A 10 7.92 -11.72 -4.11
CA ILE A 10 7.65 -13.03 -4.74
C ILE A 10 7.52 -12.81 -6.26
N ARG A 11 8.20 -13.64 -7.06
CA ARG A 11 8.12 -13.56 -8.52
C ARG A 11 6.72 -13.91 -9.01
N ASP A 12 6.22 -13.17 -9.99
CA ASP A 12 4.88 -13.39 -10.55
C ASP A 12 4.79 -14.61 -11.47
N ASN A 13 5.87 -14.92 -12.20
CA ASN A 13 5.95 -16.03 -13.14
C ASN A 13 6.27 -17.39 -12.48
N SER A 14 6.72 -17.41 -11.23
CA SER A 14 7.17 -18.62 -10.53
C SER A 14 6.73 -18.68 -9.07
N LYS A 15 5.49 -18.23 -8.78
CA LYS A 15 4.98 -18.04 -7.40
C LYS A 15 5.24 -19.21 -6.45
N CYS A 16 4.98 -20.46 -6.88
CA CYS A 16 5.13 -21.63 -6.00
C CYS A 16 6.59 -21.90 -5.60
N THR A 17 7.54 -21.80 -6.53
CA THR A 17 8.96 -22.00 -6.24
C THR A 17 9.50 -20.85 -5.40
N SER A 18 9.11 -19.62 -5.71
CA SER A 18 9.49 -18.43 -4.95
C SER A 18 8.94 -18.45 -3.52
N LEU A 19 7.70 -18.89 -3.33
CA LEU A 19 7.11 -19.06 -1.99
C LEU A 19 7.84 -20.14 -1.19
N LYS A 20 8.17 -21.28 -1.81
CA LYS A 20 8.92 -22.33 -1.13
C LYS A 20 10.30 -21.83 -0.66
N PHE A 21 11.03 -21.14 -1.54
CA PHE A 21 12.30 -20.52 -1.20
C PHE A 21 12.14 -19.48 -0.08
N ALA A 22 11.15 -18.60 -0.15
CA ALA A 22 10.90 -17.59 0.87
C ALA A 22 10.65 -18.20 2.26
N VAL A 23 9.86 -19.28 2.33
CA VAL A 23 9.60 -20.01 3.58
C VAL A 23 10.88 -20.65 4.13
N GLU A 24 11.65 -21.33 3.27
CA GLU A 24 12.91 -21.96 3.68
C GLU A 24 13.94 -20.92 4.14
N TRP A 25 14.05 -19.78 3.43
CA TRP A 25 14.91 -18.66 3.82
C TRP A 25 14.47 -18.07 5.17
N GLY A 26 13.18 -17.82 5.35
CA GLY A 26 12.62 -17.25 6.58
C GLY A 26 12.84 -18.16 7.79
N ASN A 27 12.66 -19.47 7.62
CA ASN A 27 12.93 -20.46 8.67
C ASN A 27 14.42 -20.51 9.06
N ASN A 28 15.33 -20.20 8.13
CA ASN A 28 16.78 -20.15 8.40
C ASN A 28 17.27 -18.75 8.86
N HIS A 29 16.43 -17.72 8.77
CA HIS A 29 16.75 -16.32 9.11
C HIS A 29 15.66 -15.68 9.98
N THR A 30 15.26 -16.39 11.03
CA THR A 30 14.09 -16.03 11.86
C THR A 30 14.12 -14.59 12.38
N HIS A 31 15.28 -14.11 12.85
CA HIS A 31 15.43 -12.72 13.33
C HIS A 31 15.15 -11.69 12.22
N LYS A 32 15.75 -11.87 11.03
CA LYS A 32 15.53 -10.96 9.89
C LYS A 32 14.08 -11.03 9.39
N ALA A 33 13.50 -12.23 9.37
CA ALA A 33 12.11 -12.40 8.98
C ALA A 33 11.16 -11.66 9.94
N GLN A 34 11.44 -11.72 11.25
CA GLN A 34 10.71 -10.97 12.27
C GLN A 34 10.88 -9.46 12.08
N GLU A 35 12.11 -8.95 11.89
CA GLU A 35 12.35 -7.52 11.64
C GLU A 35 11.56 -6.99 10.44
N ILE A 36 11.54 -7.73 9.32
CA ILE A 36 10.77 -7.36 8.12
C ILE A 36 9.26 -7.33 8.43
N GLY A 37 8.77 -8.33 9.16
CA GLY A 37 7.37 -8.43 9.55
C GLY A 37 6.92 -7.30 10.49
N GLU A 38 7.76 -6.94 11.46
CA GLU A 38 7.54 -5.83 12.38
C GLU A 38 7.56 -4.49 11.66
N ALA A 39 8.57 -4.24 10.81
CA ALA A 39 8.66 -3.01 10.01
C ALA A 39 7.48 -2.87 9.02
N GLY A 40 7.07 -3.96 8.39
CA GLY A 40 5.88 -3.99 7.54
C GLY A 40 4.60 -3.68 8.31
N SER A 41 4.42 -4.31 9.48
CA SER A 41 3.25 -4.07 10.33
C SER A 41 3.20 -2.64 10.84
N LYS A 42 4.34 -2.10 11.27
CA LYS A 42 4.47 -0.72 11.73
C LYS A 42 4.08 0.27 10.63
N PHE A 43 4.57 0.09 9.41
CA PHE A 43 4.18 0.93 8.26
C PHE A 43 2.67 0.93 8.03
N ILE A 44 2.01 -0.24 8.11
CA ILE A 44 0.55 -0.31 7.93
C ILE A 44 -0.19 0.40 9.07
N GLN A 45 0.28 0.26 10.31
CA GLN A 45 -0.36 0.86 11.48
C GLN A 45 -0.16 2.37 11.58
N GLU A 46 1.00 2.88 11.17
CA GLU A 46 1.38 4.29 11.34
C GLU A 46 1.23 5.09 10.04
N ASP A 47 1.71 4.58 8.90
CA ASP A 47 1.72 5.33 7.64
C ASP A 47 0.46 5.09 6.80
N LEU A 48 -0.23 3.95 7.00
CA LEU A 48 -1.46 3.59 6.27
C LEU A 48 -2.71 3.58 7.17
N ASP A 49 -2.70 4.38 8.24
CA ASP A 49 -3.89 4.57 9.07
C ASP A 49 -5.02 5.31 8.32
N MET A 50 -6.25 5.21 8.84
CA MET A 50 -7.41 5.83 8.20
C MET A 50 -7.34 7.36 8.13
N ASN A 51 -6.67 8.03 9.09
CA ASN A 51 -6.47 9.47 9.03
C ASN A 51 -5.58 9.84 7.84
N ASN A 52 -4.50 9.11 7.61
CA ASN A 52 -3.61 9.30 6.46
C ASN A 52 -4.32 8.99 5.13
N VAL A 53 -5.19 7.98 5.10
CA VAL A 53 -6.02 7.69 3.92
C VAL A 53 -6.99 8.85 3.62
N TYR A 54 -7.72 9.35 4.63
CA TYR A 54 -8.63 10.48 4.45
C TYR A 54 -7.90 11.77 4.06
N ASN A 55 -6.77 12.04 4.71
CA ASN A 55 -5.89 13.16 4.38
C ASN A 55 -5.44 13.09 2.91
N TYR A 56 -4.94 11.94 2.47
CA TYR A 56 -4.51 11.72 1.09
C TYR A 56 -5.66 11.97 0.10
N MET A 57 -6.85 11.42 0.34
CA MET A 57 -8.02 11.64 -0.53
C MET A 57 -8.42 13.10 -0.60
N PHE A 58 -8.49 13.79 0.55
CA PHE A 58 -8.83 15.21 0.62
C PHE A 58 -7.87 16.04 -0.24
N HIS A 59 -6.58 15.83 -0.06
CA HIS A 59 -5.59 16.60 -0.81
C HIS A 59 -5.55 16.25 -2.30
N LEU A 60 -5.67 14.98 -2.66
CA LEU A 60 -5.71 14.55 -4.06
C LEU A 60 -6.86 15.24 -4.80
N LEU A 61 -8.05 15.26 -4.21
CA LEU A 61 -9.23 15.93 -4.79
C LEU A 61 -9.04 17.45 -4.85
N ASN A 62 -8.43 18.05 -3.83
CA ASN A 62 -8.17 19.48 -3.79
C ASN A 62 -7.17 19.93 -4.86
N GLU A 63 -6.04 19.24 -5.00
CA GLU A 63 -5.05 19.53 -6.04
C GLU A 63 -5.62 19.26 -7.44
N TYR A 64 -6.37 18.18 -7.62
CA TYR A 64 -7.04 17.89 -8.89
C TYR A 64 -8.04 18.99 -9.28
N ALA A 65 -8.82 19.49 -8.32
CA ALA A 65 -9.79 20.56 -8.57
C ALA A 65 -9.15 21.84 -9.11
N LYS A 66 -7.90 22.14 -8.73
CA LYS A 66 -7.14 23.30 -9.25
C LYS A 66 -6.79 23.18 -10.74
N LEU A 67 -6.76 21.96 -11.28
CA LEU A 67 -6.48 21.70 -12.70
C LEU A 67 -7.72 21.94 -13.58
N LEU A 68 -8.91 22.12 -13.00
CA LEU A 68 -10.14 22.30 -13.76
C LEU A 68 -10.12 23.65 -14.47
N MET A 69 -10.15 23.61 -15.80
CA MET A 69 -10.19 24.80 -16.66
C MET A 69 -11.62 25.30 -16.93
N PHE A 70 -12.60 24.78 -16.20
CA PHE A 70 -14.02 25.13 -16.36
C PHE A 70 -14.68 25.25 -14.99
N LYS A 71 -15.81 25.97 -14.94
CA LYS A 71 -16.65 26.05 -13.75
C LYS A 71 -17.57 24.81 -13.69
N PRO A 72 -17.45 23.93 -12.68
CA PRO A 72 -18.32 22.77 -12.55
C PRO A 72 -19.79 23.19 -12.44
N THR A 73 -20.66 22.42 -13.09
CA THR A 73 -22.12 22.57 -12.99
C THR A 73 -22.75 21.21 -12.71
N ILE A 74 -23.90 21.21 -12.03
CA ILE A 74 -24.61 19.97 -11.71
C ILE A 74 -25.25 19.45 -13.01
N PRO A 75 -24.90 18.23 -13.47
CA PRO A 75 -25.47 17.69 -14.70
C PRO A 75 -26.95 17.34 -14.54
N ARG A 76 -27.72 17.42 -15.64
CA ARG A 76 -29.13 17.01 -15.65
C ARG A 76 -29.25 15.54 -15.27
N GLY A 77 -30.14 15.24 -14.33
CA GLY A 77 -30.34 13.88 -13.81
C GLY A 77 -29.34 13.46 -12.73
N ALA A 78 -28.44 14.36 -12.28
CA ALA A 78 -27.63 14.10 -11.11
C ALA A 78 -28.52 13.87 -9.88
N VAL A 79 -28.25 12.80 -9.14
CA VAL A 79 -28.89 12.50 -7.87
C VAL A 79 -27.90 12.79 -6.76
N GLU A 80 -28.30 13.62 -5.80
CA GLU A 80 -27.48 13.90 -4.63
C GLU A 80 -27.19 12.60 -3.87
N PHE A 81 -25.91 12.39 -3.55
CA PHE A 81 -25.45 11.21 -2.83
C PHE A 81 -25.07 11.63 -1.41
N CYS A 82 -25.91 11.28 -0.45
CA CYS A 82 -25.75 11.61 0.97
C CYS A 82 -25.33 10.37 1.77
N PRO A 83 -24.71 10.52 2.95
CA PRO A 83 -24.34 9.39 3.81
C PRO A 83 -25.52 8.43 4.10
N GLU A 84 -26.72 8.95 4.28
CA GLU A 84 -27.93 8.16 4.53
C GLU A 84 -28.29 7.27 3.34
N LYS A 85 -28.07 7.75 2.11
CA LYS A 85 -28.24 6.96 0.88
C LYS A 85 -27.14 5.93 0.72
N LEU A 86 -25.92 6.22 1.19
CA LEU A 86 -24.83 5.24 1.20
C LEU A 86 -25.11 4.11 2.19
N LEU A 87 -25.65 4.43 3.37
CA LEU A 87 -26.09 3.45 4.36
C LEU A 87 -27.28 2.60 3.87
N SER A 88 -28.22 3.18 3.13
CA SER A 88 -29.35 2.42 2.57
C SER A 88 -28.92 1.42 1.49
N CYS A 89 -27.77 1.64 0.86
CA CYS A 89 -27.14 0.71 -0.09
C CYS A 89 -26.36 -0.45 0.60
N ALA A 90 -26.31 -0.48 1.93
CA ALA A 90 -25.61 -1.49 2.71
C ALA A 90 -26.54 -2.25 3.65
N ASN A 91 -26.32 -3.56 3.78
CA ASN A 91 -27.08 -4.45 4.66
C ASN A 91 -26.16 -5.26 5.57
N GLY A 92 -26.70 -5.74 6.70
CA GLY A 92 -25.98 -6.56 7.66
C GLY A 92 -24.71 -5.87 8.19
N ASN A 93 -23.62 -6.63 8.32
CA ASN A 93 -22.35 -6.14 8.86
C ASN A 93 -21.79 -4.95 8.07
N LYS A 94 -22.02 -4.88 6.75
CA LYS A 94 -21.56 -3.75 5.93
C LYS A 94 -22.18 -2.44 6.40
N ARG A 95 -23.46 -2.46 6.75
CA ARG A 95 -24.17 -1.28 7.25
C ARG A 95 -23.61 -0.86 8.61
N MET A 96 -23.45 -1.82 9.52
CA MET A 96 -22.88 -1.59 10.85
C MET A 96 -21.50 -0.92 10.77
N PHE A 97 -20.59 -1.48 9.97
CA PHE A 97 -19.25 -0.89 9.79
C PHE A 97 -19.28 0.49 9.14
N MET A 98 -20.20 0.74 8.20
CA MET A 98 -20.37 2.06 7.62
C MET A 98 -20.87 3.08 8.65
N GLU A 99 -21.87 2.72 9.47
CA GLU A 99 -22.38 3.56 10.55
C GLU A 99 -21.28 3.89 11.59
N GLU A 100 -20.46 2.90 11.96
CA GLU A 100 -19.31 3.08 12.85
C GLU A 100 -18.23 3.99 12.26
N SER A 101 -18.06 3.99 10.94
CA SER A 101 -17.07 4.82 10.24
C SER A 101 -17.52 6.28 10.01
N MET A 102 -18.76 6.63 10.33
CA MET A 102 -19.26 7.98 10.09
C MET A 102 -18.55 9.00 10.99
N VAL A 103 -18.02 10.05 10.35
CA VAL A 103 -17.45 11.21 11.04
C VAL A 103 -18.59 11.96 11.73
N LYS A 104 -18.61 11.94 13.07
CA LYS A 104 -19.67 12.59 13.88
C LYS A 104 -19.41 14.06 14.13
N VAL A 105 -18.14 14.48 14.12
CA VAL A 105 -17.70 15.84 14.40
C VAL A 105 -16.57 16.17 13.42
N PRO A 106 -16.52 17.40 12.87
CA PRO A 106 -15.37 17.86 12.12
C PRO A 106 -14.08 17.68 12.91
N SER A 107 -12.96 17.47 12.23
CA SER A 107 -11.67 17.43 12.92
C SER A 107 -11.34 18.83 13.46
N ASP A 108 -10.92 18.89 14.72
CA ASP A 108 -10.38 20.11 15.34
C ASP A 108 -8.93 20.38 14.91
N SER A 109 -8.29 19.42 14.24
CA SER A 109 -6.96 19.58 13.65
C SER A 109 -7.05 20.15 12.24
N ASN A 110 -6.07 20.99 11.89
CA ASN A 110 -5.90 21.42 10.52
C ASN A 110 -5.61 20.22 9.61
N PRO A 111 -6.02 20.26 8.32
CA PRO A 111 -5.58 19.28 7.34
C PRO A 111 -4.06 19.15 7.38
N CYS A 112 -3.55 17.93 7.21
CA CYS A 112 -2.11 17.73 7.15
C CYS A 112 -1.50 18.51 5.97
N THR A 113 -0.18 18.66 5.93
CA THR A 113 0.49 19.19 4.73
C THR A 113 1.00 18.00 3.93
N ILE A 114 0.56 17.81 2.68
CA ILE A 114 1.25 16.84 1.82
C ILE A 114 2.70 17.34 1.67
N PRO A 115 3.70 16.48 1.91
CA PRO A 115 5.06 16.79 1.49
C PRO A 115 5.09 17.17 0.00
N PRO A 116 6.03 18.03 -0.42
CA PRO A 116 6.18 18.34 -1.83
C PRO A 116 6.39 17.06 -2.64
N PRO A 117 5.96 17.04 -3.92
CA PRO A 117 6.23 15.90 -4.79
C PRO A 117 7.73 15.62 -4.80
N TYR A 118 8.08 14.33 -4.91
CA TYR A 118 9.48 13.95 -5.11
C TYR A 118 10.05 14.71 -6.31
N ASP A 119 11.24 15.27 -6.14
CA ASP A 119 12.01 15.68 -7.30
C ASP A 119 12.35 14.45 -8.15
N PRO A 120 12.55 14.60 -9.47
CA PRO A 120 12.77 13.47 -10.36
C PRO A 120 13.91 12.55 -9.95
N SER A 121 14.99 13.09 -9.36
CA SER A 121 16.17 12.31 -8.96
C SER A 121 15.89 11.48 -7.71
N SER A 122 15.25 12.06 -6.68
CA SER A 122 14.84 11.31 -5.49
C SER A 122 13.81 10.22 -5.82
N LEU A 123 12.89 10.50 -6.75
CA LEU A 123 11.92 9.49 -7.20
C LEU A 123 12.62 8.33 -7.89
N GLN A 124 13.57 8.64 -8.79
CA GLN A 124 14.34 7.63 -9.51
C GLN A 124 15.16 6.78 -8.54
N GLU A 125 15.88 7.39 -7.60
CA GLU A 125 16.66 6.68 -6.58
C GLU A 125 15.77 5.73 -5.76
N PHE A 126 14.58 6.19 -5.36
CA PHE A 126 13.63 5.37 -4.62
C PHE A 126 13.15 4.16 -5.44
N LEU A 127 12.85 4.34 -6.73
CA LEU A 127 12.43 3.27 -7.62
C LEU A 127 13.56 2.27 -7.88
N GLU A 128 14.78 2.76 -8.13
CA GLU A 128 15.97 1.92 -8.32
C GLU A 128 16.28 1.11 -7.08
N ARG A 129 16.21 1.70 -5.88
CA ARG A 129 16.40 0.97 -4.63
C ARG A 129 15.42 -0.19 -4.51
N LYS A 130 14.14 0.03 -4.83
CA LYS A 130 13.12 -1.05 -4.81
C LYS A 130 13.45 -2.15 -5.82
N ALA A 131 13.79 -1.78 -7.05
CA ALA A 131 14.13 -2.74 -8.11
C ALA A 131 15.37 -3.57 -7.74
N ASN A 132 16.40 -2.93 -7.19
CA ASN A 132 17.63 -3.57 -6.76
C ASN A 132 17.40 -4.56 -5.62
N SER A 133 16.59 -4.20 -4.62
CA SER A 133 16.23 -5.13 -3.52
C SER A 133 15.43 -6.33 -4.03
N THR A 134 14.51 -6.15 -4.97
CA THR A 134 13.80 -7.28 -5.60
C THR A 134 14.77 -8.17 -6.36
N LYS A 135 15.63 -7.59 -7.21
CA LYS A 135 16.62 -8.33 -7.99
C LYS A 135 17.60 -9.12 -7.12
N GLN A 136 17.96 -8.59 -5.95
CA GLN A 136 18.80 -9.32 -4.99
C GLN A 136 18.14 -10.61 -4.50
N VAL A 137 16.85 -10.57 -4.17
CA VAL A 137 16.09 -11.76 -3.77
C VAL A 137 15.97 -12.74 -4.92
N GLU A 138 15.77 -12.24 -6.13
CA GLU A 138 15.74 -13.06 -7.34
C GLU A 138 17.06 -13.82 -7.53
N ILE A 139 18.21 -13.17 -7.35
CA ILE A 139 19.52 -13.82 -7.44
C ILE A 139 19.67 -14.92 -6.37
N TRP A 140 19.30 -14.63 -5.12
CA TRP A 140 19.36 -15.64 -4.05
C TRP A 140 18.45 -16.84 -4.32
N GLU A 141 17.28 -16.62 -4.90
CA GLU A 141 16.36 -17.69 -5.29
C GLU A 141 16.97 -18.57 -6.39
N ASP A 142 17.56 -17.96 -7.42
CA ASP A 142 18.20 -18.70 -8.51
C ASP A 142 19.39 -19.53 -7.99
N GLU A 143 20.26 -18.93 -7.17
CA GLU A 143 21.38 -19.62 -6.54
C GLU A 143 20.92 -20.80 -5.67
N TYR A 144 19.85 -20.60 -4.90
CA TYR A 144 19.26 -21.64 -4.06
C TYR A 144 18.79 -22.85 -4.88
N TRP A 145 18.04 -22.61 -5.96
CA TRP A 145 17.54 -23.68 -6.82
C TRP A 145 18.65 -24.36 -7.62
N GLN A 146 19.64 -23.62 -8.12
CA GLN A 146 20.81 -24.21 -8.79
C GLN A 146 21.57 -25.17 -7.86
N ILE A 147 21.77 -24.81 -6.60
CA ILE A 147 22.41 -25.69 -5.61
C ILE A 147 21.54 -26.91 -5.31
N LYS A 148 20.23 -26.72 -5.12
CA LYS A 148 19.29 -27.81 -4.81
C LYS A 148 19.14 -28.81 -5.95
N GLU A 149 19.11 -28.35 -7.20
CA GLU A 149 19.02 -29.20 -8.38
C GLU A 149 20.37 -29.87 -8.69
N GLY A 150 21.49 -29.17 -8.48
CA GLY A 150 22.84 -29.72 -8.61
C GLY A 150 23.23 -30.74 -7.52
N ALA A 151 22.60 -30.70 -6.34
CA ALA A 151 22.81 -31.67 -5.25
C ALA A 151 22.07 -33.01 -5.45
N ILE A 152 21.32 -33.17 -6.55
CA ILE A 152 20.55 -34.38 -6.90
C ILE A 152 21.29 -35.22 -7.98
N VAL A 153 22.49 -34.81 -8.40
CA VAL A 153 23.36 -35.56 -9.33
C VAL A 153 24.55 -36.17 -8.59
#